data_AF-A0A3A1UXB2-F1
#
_entry.id   AF-A0A3A1UXB2-F1
#
_cell.length_a   1.000
_cell.length_b   1.000
_cell.length_c   1.000
_cell.angle_alpha   90.00
_cell.angle_beta   90.00
_cell.angle_gamma   90.00
#
_symmetry.space_group_name_H-M   'P 1'
#
loop_
_entity.id
_entity.type
_entity.pdbx_description
1 polymer ?
#
loop_
_entity_poly.entity_id
_entity_poly.type
_entity_poly.pdbx_seq_one_letter_code
_entity_poly.pdbx_strand_id
1 'polypeptide(L)'
;MNGDKEAIFNALGDSTRRRILDELSESSEMTLYELTVRLITKHHLSISRQAIAKHLSTLEESGLVRSEKKGKYRVIVFNNEPLKHLLKGWVE
;
A
#
# COMPACT_ATOMS: atom_id res chain seq x y z
N MET A 1 7.32 -18.44 -4.26
CA MET A 1 8.49 -18.82 -3.43
C MET A 1 8.21 -18.37 -1.99
N ASN A 2 8.71 -19.01 -0.94
CA ASN A 2 8.38 -18.63 0.45
C ASN A 2 8.68 -17.16 0.79
N GLY A 3 9.62 -16.53 0.07
CA GLY A 3 9.95 -15.10 0.23
C GLY A 3 8.83 -14.13 -0.14
N ASP A 4 7.89 -14.53 -1.00
CA ASP A 4 6.77 -13.66 -1.40
C ASP A 4 5.80 -13.44 -0.24
N LYS A 5 5.50 -14.51 0.52
CA LYS A 5 4.61 -14.42 1.69
C LYS A 5 5.27 -13.63 2.83
N GLU A 6 6.56 -13.85 3.08
CA GLU A 6 7.29 -13.13 4.11
C GLU A 6 7.34 -11.62 3.83
N ALA A 7 7.61 -11.23 2.58
CA ALA A 7 7.57 -9.82 2.17
C ALA A 7 6.17 -9.20 2.39
N ILE A 8 5.10 -9.93 2.04
CA ILE A 8 3.72 -9.46 2.27
C ILE A 8 3.41 -9.33 3.76
N PHE A 9 3.73 -10.32 4.59
CA PHE A 9 3.47 -10.23 6.03
C PHE A 9 4.29 -9.12 6.69
N ASN A 10 5.55 -8.97 6.33
CA ASN A 10 6.39 -7.87 6.80
C ASN A 10 5.81 -6.52 6.37
N ALA A 11 5.31 -6.40 5.14
CA ALA A 11 4.63 -5.21 4.68
C ALA A 11 3.33 -4.94 5.45
N LEU A 12 2.52 -5.95 5.73
CA LEU A 12 1.26 -5.81 6.47
C LEU A 12 1.45 -5.59 7.98
N GLY A 13 2.61 -5.91 8.55
CA GLY A 13 2.88 -5.77 9.99
C GLY A 13 2.80 -4.33 10.53
N ASP A 14 2.94 -3.33 9.67
CA ASP A 14 2.91 -1.91 10.04
C ASP A 14 1.51 -1.30 9.83
N SER A 15 1.05 -0.56 10.83
CA SER A 15 -0.30 0.05 10.80
C SER A 15 -0.44 1.15 9.75
N THR A 16 0.61 1.92 9.47
CA THR A 16 0.58 2.97 8.44
C THR A 16 0.47 2.35 7.05
N ARG A 17 1.22 1.26 6.80
CA ARG A 17 1.10 0.51 5.54
C ARG A 17 -0.29 -0.08 5.35
N ARG A 18 -0.92 -0.61 6.41
CA ARG A 18 -2.32 -1.06 6.36
C ARG A 18 -3.29 0.07 6.04
N ARG A 19 -3.16 1.24 6.69
CA ARG A 19 -3.99 2.43 6.37
C ARG A 19 -3.83 2.92 4.93
N ILE A 20 -2.62 2.85 4.38
CA ILE A 20 -2.38 3.15 2.96
C ILE A 20 -3.19 2.19 2.08
N LEU A 21 -3.14 0.89 2.37
CA LEU A 21 -3.88 -0.12 1.62
C LEU A 21 -5.40 0.03 1.80
N ASP A 22 -5.86 0.40 3.00
CA ASP A 22 -7.28 0.68 3.26
C ASP A 22 -7.79 1.80 2.34
N GLU A 23 -7.08 2.93 2.27
CA GLU A 23 -7.45 4.02 1.36
C GLU A 23 -7.43 3.60 -0.12
N LEU A 24 -6.41 2.87 -0.56
CA LEU A 24 -6.30 2.41 -1.95
C LEU A 24 -7.27 1.27 -2.29
N SER A 25 -7.81 0.57 -1.29
CA SER A 25 -8.86 -0.44 -1.50
C SER A 25 -10.22 0.18 -1.74
N GLU A 26 -10.49 1.36 -1.17
CA GLU A 26 -11.70 2.16 -1.43
C GLU A 26 -11.65 2.84 -2.80
N SER A 27 -10.46 3.08 -3.35
CA SER A 27 -10.27 3.62 -4.70
C SER A 27 -9.00 3.06 -5.30
N SER A 28 -9.15 2.16 -6.28
CA SER A 28 -8.07 1.33 -6.85
C SER A 28 -6.83 2.09 -7.33
N GLU A 29 -6.95 3.39 -7.61
CA GLU A 29 -5.83 4.27 -7.88
C GLU A 29 -6.01 5.68 -7.28
N MET A 30 -4.90 6.27 -6.82
CA MET A 30 -4.84 7.67 -6.36
C MET A 30 -3.49 8.28 -6.71
N THR A 31 -3.42 9.59 -6.94
CA THR A 31 -2.13 10.27 -6.96
C THR A 31 -1.46 10.20 -5.57
N LEU A 32 -0.12 10.23 -5.53
CA LEU A 32 0.62 10.31 -4.26
C LEU A 32 0.18 11.50 -3.40
N TYR A 33 -0.22 12.61 -4.05
CA TYR A 33 -0.72 13.79 -3.35
C TYR A 33 -2.07 13.52 -2.68
N GLU A 34 -3.06 13.01 -3.41
CA GLU A 34 -4.39 12.69 -2.87
C GLU A 34 -4.30 11.67 -1.73
N LEU A 35 -3.49 10.62 -1.90
CA LEU A 35 -3.25 9.63 -0.85
C LEU A 35 -2.65 10.28 0.40
N THR A 36 -1.64 11.15 0.23
CA THR A 36 -1.03 11.88 1.36
C THR A 36 -2.06 12.74 2.09
N VAL A 37 -2.88 13.49 1.35
CA VAL A 37 -3.93 14.32 1.93
C VAL A 37 -4.92 13.46 2.73
N ARG A 38 -5.42 12.35 2.17
CA ARG A 38 -6.36 11.44 2.84
C ARG A 38 -5.78 10.84 4.12
N LEU A 39 -4.52 10.43 4.11
CA LEU A 39 -3.85 9.89 5.30
C LEU A 39 -3.76 10.94 6.42
N ILE A 40 -3.52 12.20 6.08
CA ILE A 40 -3.47 13.30 7.06
C ILE A 40 -4.88 13.64 7.55
N THR A 41 -5.87 13.75 6.66
CA THR A 41 -7.20 14.28 7.01
C THR A 41 -8.15 13.22 7.58
N LYS A 42 -8.20 12.02 6.99
CA LYS A 42 -9.10 10.93 7.43
C LYS A 42 -8.49 10.15 8.60
N HIS A 43 -7.20 9.87 8.54
CA HIS A 43 -6.51 9.04 9.54
C HIS A 43 -5.74 9.85 10.61
N HIS A 44 -5.75 11.19 10.51
CA HIS A 44 -5.06 12.10 11.44
C HIS A 44 -3.57 11.76 11.62
N LEU A 45 -2.94 11.24 10.55
CA LEU A 45 -1.54 10.85 10.59
C LEU A 45 -0.65 12.10 10.46
N SER A 46 0.14 12.36 11.50
CA SER A 46 1.24 13.34 11.42
C SER A 46 2.45 12.70 10.73
N ILE A 47 2.34 12.50 9.42
CA ILE A 47 3.36 11.83 8.60
C ILE A 47 3.82 12.70 7.44
N SER A 48 5.12 12.71 7.16
CA SER A 48 5.68 13.43 6.02
C SER A 48 5.47 12.66 4.72
N ARG A 49 5.46 13.39 3.60
CA ARG A 49 5.41 12.77 2.26
C ARG A 49 6.59 11.82 2.01
N GLN A 50 7.77 12.12 2.57
CA GLN A 50 8.96 11.27 2.48
C GLN A 50 8.76 9.95 3.25
N ALA A 51 8.16 10.01 4.44
CA ALA A 51 7.84 8.79 5.21
C ALA A 51 6.78 7.94 4.50
N ILE A 52 5.74 8.56 3.90
CA ILE A 52 4.79 7.85 3.03
C ILE A 52 5.51 7.20 1.85
N ALA A 53 6.42 7.90 1.18
CA ALA A 53 7.16 7.33 0.05
C ALA A 53 8.00 6.11 0.46
N LYS A 54 8.60 6.11 1.66
CA LYS A 54 9.30 4.95 2.21
C LYS A 54 8.35 3.77 2.45
N HIS A 55 7.18 4.01 3.02
CA HIS A 55 6.16 2.98 3.18
C HIS A 55 5.68 2.41 1.83
N LEU A 56 5.52 3.26 0.82
CA LEU A 56 5.17 2.83 -0.53
C LEU A 56 6.25 1.96 -1.17
N SER A 57 7.54 2.25 -0.97
CA SER A 57 8.63 1.38 -1.46
C SER A 57 8.50 -0.04 -0.92
N THR A 58 8.28 -0.18 0.39
CA THR A 58 8.07 -1.50 1.02
C THR A 58 6.83 -2.22 0.47
N LEU A 59 5.75 -1.49 0.20
CA LEU A 59 4.53 -2.06 -0.39
C LEU A 59 4.70 -2.44 -1.86
N GLU A 60 5.54 -1.72 -2.61
CA GLU A 60 5.90 -2.03 -3.99
C GLU A 60 6.78 -3.28 -4.06
N GLU A 61 7.76 -3.38 -3.16
CA GLU A 61 8.63 -4.56 -3.00
C GLU A 61 7.82 -5.82 -2.66
N SER A 62 6.75 -5.69 -1.86
CA SER A 62 5.83 -6.81 -1.56
C SER A 62 4.78 -7.04 -2.65
N GLY A 63 4.76 -6.22 -3.71
CA GLY A 63 3.79 -6.30 -4.80
C GLY A 63 2.36 -5.91 -4.46
N LEU A 64 2.10 -5.33 -3.28
CA LEU A 64 0.74 -4.94 -2.83
C LEU A 64 0.27 -3.62 -3.45
N VAL A 65 1.21 -2.82 -3.97
CA VAL A 65 0.90 -1.62 -4.76
C VAL A 65 1.82 -1.55 -5.98
N ARG A 66 1.41 -0.76 -6.97
CA ARG A 66 2.23 -0.37 -8.12
C ARG A 66 2.27 1.14 -8.23
N SER A 67 3.38 1.70 -8.70
CA SER A 67 3.45 3.11 -9.07
C SER A 67 3.55 3.30 -10.56
N GLU A 68 2.79 4.24 -11.07
CA GLU A 68 2.80 4.64 -12.47
C GLU A 68 2.97 6.15 -12.58
N LYS A 69 3.66 6.58 -13.64
CA LYS A 69 3.72 8.00 -14.00
C LYS A 69 2.60 8.32 -14.98
N LYS A 70 1.58 9.06 -14.53
CA LYS A 70 0.52 9.61 -15.38
C LYS A 70 0.73 11.12 -15.56
N GLY A 71 1.35 11.50 -16.67
CA GLY A 71 1.74 12.89 -16.94
C GLY A 71 2.77 13.41 -15.93
N LYS A 72 2.40 14.45 -15.18
CA LYS A 72 3.24 15.04 -14.11
C LYS A 72 3.04 14.38 -12.74
N TYR A 73 2.13 13.43 -12.62
CA TYR A 73 1.75 12.83 -11.35
C TYR A 73 2.30 11.41 -11.22
N ARG A 74 2.70 11.05 -9.99
CA ARG A 74 2.91 9.66 -9.58
C ARG A 74 1.57 9.14 -9.04
N VAL A 75 1.04 8.11 -9.66
CA VAL A 75 -0.21 7.43 -9.31
C VAL A 75 0.14 6.10 -8.64
N ILE A 76 -0.49 5.83 -7.51
CA ILE A 76 -0.35 4.60 -6.74
C ILE A 76 -1.60 3.76 -7.00
N VAL A 77 -1.40 2.51 -7.39
CA VAL A 77 -2.46 1.56 -7.77
C VAL A 77 -2.43 0.39 -6.80
N PHE A 78 -3.57 0.02 -6.23
CA PHE A 78 -3.68 -1.16 -5.38
C PHE A 78 -3.55 -2.44 -6.20
N ASN A 79 -2.81 -3.42 -5.67
CA ASN A 79 -2.73 -4.76 -6.24
C ASN A 79 -3.11 -5.79 -5.19
N ASN A 80 -4.34 -6.30 -5.28
CA ASN A 80 -4.86 -7.31 -4.35
C ASN A 80 -4.53 -8.76 -4.77
N GLU A 81 -3.95 -8.98 -5.95
CA GLU A 81 -3.62 -10.33 -6.43
C GLU A 81 -2.76 -11.14 -5.43
N PRO A 82 -1.71 -10.58 -4.82
CA PRO A 82 -0.88 -11.33 -3.87
C PRO A 82 -1.65 -11.78 -2.61
N LEU A 83 -2.78 -11.14 -2.29
CA LEU A 83 -3.58 -11.44 -1.10
C LEU A 83 -4.56 -12.60 -1.29
N LYS A 84 -5.05 -12.84 -2.53
CA LYS A 84 -6.14 -13.81 -2.80
C LYS A 84 -5.88 -15.22 -2.29
N HIS A 85 -4.62 -15.63 -2.24
CA HIS A 85 -4.22 -16.97 -1.81
C HIS A 85 -3.24 -16.96 -0.63
N LEU A 86 -3.01 -15.80 -0.02
CA LEU A 86 -2.03 -15.63 1.06
C LEU A 86 -2.31 -16.58 2.23
N LEU A 87 -3.57 -16.62 2.67
CA LEU A 87 -4.05 -17.34 3.86
C LEU A 87 -4.62 -18.73 3.56
N LYS A 88 -4.60 -19.18 2.30
CA LYS A 88 -5.18 -20.46 1.90
C LYS A 88 -4.57 -21.61 2.73
N GLY A 89 -5.43 -22.38 3.40
CA GLY A 89 -5.05 -23.52 4.25
C GLY A 89 -4.76 -23.17 5.71
N TRP A 90 -4.82 -21.88 6.10
CA TRP A 90 -4.73 -21.45 7.50
C TRP A 90 -6.05 -20.89 8.03
N VAL A 91 -6.78 -20.17 7.18
CA VAL A 91 -8.08 -19.58 7.49
C VAL A 91 -9.08 -20.14 6.49
N GLU A 92 -10.11 -20.81 6.99
CA GLU A 92 -11.24 -21.37 6.24
C GLU A 92 -12.53 -20.61 6.61
#